data_AF-A0A1H5GUM6-F1
#
_entry.id   AF-A0A1H5GUM6-F1
#
_cell.length_a   1.000
_cell.length_b   1.000
_cell.length_c   1.000
_cell.angle_alpha   90.00
_cell.angle_beta   90.00
_cell.angle_gamma   90.00
#
_symmetry.space_group_name_H-M   'P 1'
#
loop_
_entity.id
_entity.type
_entity.pdbx_description
1 polymer ?
#
loop_
_entity_poly.entity_id
_entity_poly.type
_entity_poly.pdbx_seq_one_letter_code
_entity_poly.pdbx_strand_id
1 'polypeptide(L)' 'MNKELTVDPAAVTRHERFGKLPERVPLESMIEEKRAESNAGVTAEYHPEGTWNFYSCLALDLGL' A
#
# COMPACT_ATOMS: atom_id res chain seq x y z
N MET A 1 -21.70 25.39 -10.69
CA MET A 1 -21.06 26.12 -9.58
C MET A 1 -19.55 26.06 -9.77
N ASN A 2 -19.04 26.97 -10.60
CA ASN A 2 -17.62 27.17 -10.88
C ASN A 2 -17.02 27.93 -9.70
N LYS A 3 -16.40 27.19 -8.78
CA LYS A 3 -15.61 27.78 -7.70
C LYS A 3 -14.34 28.32 -8.36
N GLU A 4 -14.22 29.64 -8.46
CA GLU A 4 -12.95 30.28 -8.80
C GLU A 4 -11.92 29.82 -7.78
N LEU A 5 -11.06 28.89 -8.19
CA LEU A 5 -9.96 28.41 -7.40
C LEU A 5 -8.93 29.55 -7.38
N THR A 6 -9.02 30.39 -6.36
CA THR A 6 -7.95 31.34 -6.04
C THR A 6 -6.65 30.57 -5.95
N VAL A 7 -5.71 30.86 -6.85
CA VAL A 7 -4.41 30.17 -6.87
C VAL A 7 -3.68 30.52 -5.57
N ASP A 8 -3.33 29.49 -4.81
CA ASP A 8 -2.57 29.62 -3.57
C ASP A 8 -1.26 30.40 -3.84
N PRO A 9 -0.97 31.50 -3.13
CA PRO A 9 0.24 32.29 -3.35
C PRO A 9 1.51 31.48 -3.13
N ALA A 10 1.50 30.48 -2.24
CA ALA A 10 2.63 29.57 -2.08
C ALA A 10 2.80 28.64 -3.29
N ALA A 11 1.72 28.28 -3.99
CA ALA A 11 1.78 27.60 -5.26
C ALA A 11 2.39 28.46 -6.36
N VAL A 12 2.06 29.76 -6.42
CA VAL A 12 2.65 30.71 -7.38
C VAL A 12 4.17 30.79 -7.19
N THR A 13 4.65 31.01 -5.97
CA THR A 13 6.10 31.06 -5.69
C THR A 13 6.81 29.75 -6.05
N ARG A 14 6.16 28.60 -5.85
CA ARG A 14 6.70 27.30 -6.28
C ARG A 14 6.80 27.20 -7.80
N HIS A 15 5.77 27.64 -8.53
CA HIS A 15 5.78 27.63 -9.99
C HIS A 15 6.83 28.59 -10.59
N GLU A 16 7.08 29.74 -9.97
CA GLU A 16 8.17 30.64 -10.39
C GLU A 16 9.55 30.02 -10.16
N ARG A 17 9.75 29.31 -9.04
CA ARG A 17 11.04 28.69 -8.70
C ARG A 17 11.31 27.42 -9.50
N PHE A 18 10.29 26.59 -9.73
CA PHE A 18 10.45 25.22 -10.22
C PHE A 18 9.76 24.97 -11.56
N GLY A 19 9.04 25.96 -12.10
CA GLY A 19 8.28 25.83 -13.34
C GLY A 19 6.98 25.02 -13.17
N LYS A 20 6.51 24.47 -14.30
CA LYS A 20 5.34 23.61 -14.36
C LYS A 20 5.77 22.14 -14.21
N LEU A 21 4.96 21.35 -13.51
CA LEU A 21 5.13 19.90 -13.50
C LEU A 21 4.98 19.34 -14.93
N PRO A 22 5.80 18.34 -15.31
CA PRO A 22 5.61 17.62 -16.56
C PRO A 22 4.27 16.89 -16.58
N GLU A 23 3.87 16.44 -17.77
CA GLU A 23 2.68 15.60 -17.92
C GLU A 23 2.76 14.36 -17.03
N ARG A 24 1.64 13.96 -16.44
CA ARG A 24 1.62 12.76 -15.61
C ARG A 24 1.81 11.53 -16.48
N VAL A 25 2.65 10.62 -16.02
CA VAL A 25 2.82 9.31 -16.61
C VAL A 25 1.53 8.50 -16.35
N PRO A 26 0.94 7.86 -17.38
CA PRO A 26 -0.22 6.99 -17.20
C PRO A 26 0.08 5.88 -16.19
N LEU A 27 -0.89 5.54 -15.33
CA LEU A 27 -0.72 4.52 -14.31
C LEU A 27 -0.30 3.18 -14.93
N GLU A 28 -0.85 2.87 -16.10
CA GLU A 28 -0.60 1.66 -16.87
C GLU A 28 0.87 1.55 -17.32
N SER A 29 1.57 2.68 -17.44
CA SER A 29 3.01 2.72 -17.76
C SER A 29 3.92 2.75 -16.52
N MET A 30 3.33 2.77 -15.32
CA MET A 30 4.05 2.73 -14.04
C MET A 30 3.93 1.38 -13.31
N ILE A 31 3.27 0.40 -13.92
CA ILE A 31 3.08 -0.94 -13.34
C ILE A 31 3.93 -1.97 -14.08
N GLU A 32 4.43 -2.95 -13.34
CA GLU A 32 5.08 -4.14 -13.88
C GLU A 32 4.30 -5.37 -13.41
N GLU A 33 3.87 -6.21 -14.35
CA GLU A 33 3.16 -7.44 -14.02
C GLU A 33 4.16 -8.54 -13.61
N LYS A 34 3.96 -9.10 -12.42
CA LYS A 34 4.71 -10.28 -11.95
C LYS A 34 3.76 -11.46 -11.81
N ARG A 35 4.21 -12.64 -12.23
CA ARG A 35 3.49 -13.89 -11.95
C ARG A 35 3.32 -14.05 -10.44
N ALA A 36 2.07 -14.15 -9.99
CA ALA A 36 1.78 -14.51 -8.61
C ALA A 36 2.27 -15.94 -8.34
N GLU A 37 3.01 -16.13 -7.26
CA GLU A 37 3.28 -17.48 -6.73
C GLU A 37 1.99 -18.07 -6.18
N SER A 38 1.85 -19.39 -6.26
CA SER A 38 0.71 -20.08 -5.65
C SER A 38 0.65 -19.72 -4.16
N ASN A 39 -0.52 -19.29 -3.69
CA ASN A 39 -0.72 -19.02 -2.26
C ASN A 39 -0.39 -20.27 -1.46
N ALA A 40 0.71 -20.23 -0.68
CA ALA A 40 1.15 -21.34 0.17
C ALA A 40 0.09 -21.75 1.21
N GLY A 41 -0.93 -20.91 1.44
CA GLY A 41 -2.10 -21.24 2.26
C GLY A 41 -3.05 -22.26 1.62
N VAL A 42 -3.00 -22.51 0.31
CA VAL A 42 -3.81 -23.56 -0.34
C VAL A 42 -3.26 -24.96 -0.01
N THR A 43 -1.95 -25.07 0.23
CA THR A 43 -1.28 -26.32 0.64
C THR A 43 -1.26 -26.55 2.15
N ALA A 44 -1.67 -25.56 2.95
CA ALA A 44 -1.84 -25.74 4.38
C ALA A 44 -3.20 -26.40 4.64
N GLU A 45 -3.24 -27.74 4.60
CA GLU A 45 -4.35 -28.47 5.21
C GLU A 45 -4.47 -28.02 6.67
N TYR A 46 -5.66 -27.55 7.06
CA TYR A 46 -5.95 -27.15 8.42
C TYR A 46 -5.76 -28.37 9.35
N HIS A 47 -4.69 -28.36 10.14
CA HIS A 47 -4.32 -29.44 11.05
C HIS A 47 -4.57 -29.01 12.51
N PRO A 48 -5.80 -29.20 13.03
CA PRO A 48 -6.18 -28.70 14.35
C PRO A 48 -5.27 -29.23 15.47
N GLU A 49 -4.86 -30.50 15.37
CA GLU A 49 -3.96 -31.19 16.31
C GLU A 49 -2.56 -30.52 16.39
N GLY A 50 -2.10 -29.93 15.28
CA GLY A 50 -0.77 -29.32 15.16
C GLY A 50 -0.76 -27.83 15.46
N THR A 51 -1.94 -27.20 15.47
CA THR A 51 -2.11 -25.76 15.67
C THR A 51 -1.84 -25.38 17.13
N TRP A 52 -2.08 -26.30 18.08
CA TRP A 52 -1.75 -26.12 19.51
C TRP A 52 -0.28 -25.84 19.82
N ASN A 53 0.65 -26.26 18.96
CA ASN A 53 2.08 -26.00 19.15
C ASN A 53 2.48 -24.52 18.92
N PHE A 54 1.63 -23.73 18.25
CA PHE A 54 1.90 -22.33 17.90
C PHE A 54 1.18 -21.30 18.80
N TYR A 55 0.31 -21.76 19.72
CA TYR A 55 -0.33 -20.86 20.70
C TYR A 55 0.59 -20.42 21.83
N SER A 56 1.84 -20.89 21.85
CA SER A 56 2.87 -20.47 22.79
C SER A 56 3.05 -18.94 22.80
N CYS A 57 2.87 -18.26 21.67
CA CYS A 57 2.94 -16.79 21.62
C CYS A 57 1.73 -16.12 22.29
N LEU A 58 0.51 -16.65 22.09
CA LEU A 58 -0.69 -16.08 22.70
C LEU A 58 -0.71 -16.26 24.23
N ALA A 59 -0.27 -17.42 24.72
CA ALA A 59 -0.16 -17.66 26.16
C ALA A 59 0.91 -16.76 26.82
N LEU A 60 2.05 -16.57 26.14
CA LEU A 60 3.14 -15.71 26.61
C LEU A 60 2.76 -14.22 26.56
N ASP A 61 1.99 -13.80 25.54
CA ASP A 61 1.44 -12.44 25.44
C ASP A 61 0.37 -12.15 26.51
N LEU A 62 -0.33 -13.19 27.00
CA LEU A 62 -1.34 -13.07 28.05
C LEU A 62 -0.80 -13.33 29.48
N GLY A 63 0.45 -13.79 29.62
CA GLY A 63 1.11 -14.00 30.90
C GLY A 63 0.50 -15.11 31.77
N LEU A 64 -0.07 -16.15 31.15
CA LEU A 64 -0.64 -17.33 31.82
C LEU A 64 0.40 -18.43 32.04
#